data_AF-A0A9X9F221-F1
#
_entry.id   AF-A0A9X9F221-F1
#
_cell.length_a   1.000
_cell.length_b   1.000
_cell.length_c   1.000
_cell.angle_alpha   90.00
_cell.angle_beta   90.00
_cell.angle_gamma   90.00
#
_symmetry.space_group_name_H-M   'P 1'
#
loop_
_entity.id
_entity.type
_entity.pdbx_description
1 polymer ?
#
loop_
_entity_poly.entity_id
_entity_poly.type
_entity_poly.pdbx_seq_one_letter_code
_entity_poly.pdbx_strand_id
1 'polypeptide(L)'
;WGYIFITQERIESLIDIVKSNDLVQGSTYVEILERWKQGKYEKVDGDHNKIWKLQSGNLGEGKGVMSEAEQKELINQVFMNKGTYSGSKLIAGGGQTNK
;
A
#
# COMPACT_ATOMS: atom_id res chain seq x y z
N TRP A 1 -9.25 10.41 -6.58
CA TRP A 1 -7.99 9.69 -6.39
C TRP A 1 -7.12 10.46 -5.41
N GLY A 2 -6.39 9.77 -4.55
CA GLY A 2 -5.52 10.37 -3.53
C GLY A 2 -4.55 9.31 -3.00
N TYR A 3 -3.62 9.73 -2.14
CA TYR A 3 -2.63 8.84 -1.56
C TYR A 3 -2.98 8.56 -0.10
N ILE A 4 -3.06 7.28 0.25
CA ILE A 4 -3.10 6.83 1.64
C ILE A 4 -1.83 6.02 1.85
N PHE A 5 -1.04 6.40 2.85
CA PHE A 5 0.15 5.65 3.18
C PHE A 5 -0.24 4.30 3.77
N ILE A 6 0.18 3.21 3.13
CA ILE A 6 -0.03 1.87 3.68
C ILE A 6 0.99 1.64 4.80
N THR A 7 0.50 1.31 5.99
CA THR A 7 1.32 0.98 7.17
C THR A 7 0.98 -0.43 7.62
N GLN A 8 1.85 -1.06 8.43
CA GLN A 8 1.54 -2.41 8.93
C GLN A 8 0.25 -2.44 9.77
N GLU A 9 0.02 -1.44 10.61
CA GLU A 9 -1.23 -1.27 11.36
C GLU A 9 -2.45 -1.19 10.43
N ARG A 10 -2.35 -0.48 9.30
CA ARG A 10 -3.44 -0.42 8.31
C ARG A 10 -3.64 -1.74 7.60
N ILE A 11 -2.56 -2.46 7.26
CA ILE A 11 -2.66 -3.78 6.64
C ILE A 11 -3.38 -4.75 7.58
N GLU A 12 -3.01 -4.77 8.85
CA GLU A 12 -3.66 -5.60 9.87
C GLU A 12 -5.13 -5.23 10.05
N SER A 13 -5.43 -3.92 10.17
CA SER A 13 -6.82 -3.45 10.24
C SER A 13 -7.64 -3.86 9.02
N LEU A 14 -7.07 -3.80 7.81
CA LEU A 14 -7.74 -4.21 6.58
C LEU A 14 -7.99 -5.72 6.55
N ILE A 15 -7.05 -6.53 7.03
CA ILE A 15 -7.23 -7.98 7.15
C ILE A 15 -8.41 -8.29 8.07
N ASP A 16 -8.49 -7.62 9.22
CA ASP A 16 -9.59 -7.82 10.19
C ASP A 16 -10.94 -7.41 9.61
N ILE A 17 -10.99 -6.26 8.92
CA ILE A 17 -12.19 -5.80 8.22
C ILE A 17 -12.63 -6.83 7.18
N VAL A 18 -11.72 -7.30 6.33
CA VAL A 18 -12.07 -8.28 5.29
C VAL A 18 -12.53 -9.60 5.90
N LYS A 19 -11.88 -10.10 6.96
CA LYS A 19 -12.24 -11.36 7.62
C LYS A 19 -13.56 -11.27 8.41
N SER A 20 -13.94 -10.06 8.85
CA SER A 20 -15.18 -9.83 9.61
C SER A 20 -16.41 -9.56 8.74
N ASN A 21 -16.24 -9.47 7.41
CA ASN A 21 -17.32 -9.16 6.48
C ASN A 21 -17.42 -10.24 5.39
N ASP A 22 -18.63 -10.54 4.95
CA ASP A 22 -18.84 -11.46 3.83
C ASP A 22 -18.68 -10.71 2.50
N LEU A 23 -17.44 -10.69 2.00
CA LEU A 23 -17.07 -10.04 0.76
C LEU A 23 -16.90 -11.08 -0.35
N VAL A 24 -17.56 -10.88 -1.49
CA VAL A 24 -17.46 -11.75 -2.68
C VAL A 24 -16.02 -12.05 -3.08
N GLN A 25 -15.12 -11.07 -2.93
CA GLN A 25 -13.70 -11.18 -3.27
C GLN A 25 -12.78 -11.23 -2.03
N GLY A 26 -13.34 -11.53 -0.85
CA GLY A 26 -12.62 -11.48 0.42
C GLY A 26 -11.36 -12.34 0.44
N SER A 27 -11.41 -13.54 -0.14
CA SER A 27 -10.24 -14.43 -0.25
C SER A 27 -9.10 -13.79 -1.04
N THR A 28 -9.40 -13.14 -2.16
CA THR A 28 -8.41 -12.40 -2.96
C THR A 28 -7.81 -11.23 -2.17
N TYR A 29 -8.63 -10.50 -1.42
CA TYR A 29 -8.16 -9.36 -0.63
C TYR A 29 -7.23 -9.81 0.51
N VAL A 30 -7.61 -10.87 1.25
CA VAL A 30 -6.75 -11.45 2.29
C VAL A 30 -5.43 -11.96 1.72
N GLU A 31 -5.46 -12.67 0.58
CA GLU A 31 -4.25 -13.19 -0.08
C GLU A 31 -3.23 -12.08 -0.40
N ILE A 32 -3.71 -10.93 -0.87
CA ILE A 32 -2.88 -9.75 -1.16
C ILE A 32 -2.35 -9.16 0.15
N LEU A 33 -3.23 -8.90 1.12
CA LEU A 33 -2.87 -8.23 2.37
C LEU A 33 -1.90 -9.07 3.22
N GLU A 34 -2.04 -10.40 3.25
CA GLU A 34 -1.11 -11.28 3.98
C GLU A 34 0.30 -11.30 3.34
N ARG A 35 0.43 -11.07 2.02
CA ARG A 35 1.75 -10.84 1.40
C ARG A 35 2.35 -9.50 1.83
N TRP A 36 1.55 -8.44 1.78
CA TRP A 36 2.01 -7.10 2.17
C TRP A 36 2.40 -7.06 3.65
N LYS A 37 1.68 -7.79 4.51
CA LYS A 37 2.03 -7.98 5.92
C LYS A 37 3.43 -8.58 6.10
N GLN A 38 3.83 -9.48 5.20
CA GLN A 38 5.17 -10.08 5.18
C GLN A 38 6.24 -9.17 4.52
N GLY A 39 5.89 -7.95 4.12
CA GLY A 39 6.80 -7.03 3.42
C GLY A 39 7.06 -7.42 1.96
N LYS A 40 6.23 -8.27 1.36
CA LYS A 40 6.36 -8.72 -0.03
C LYS A 40 5.57 -7.80 -0.96
N TYR A 41 6.27 -6.84 -1.55
CA TYR A 41 5.73 -5.79 -2.43
C TYR A 41 6.18 -5.91 -3.88
N GLU A 42 6.93 -6.96 -4.23
CA GLU A 42 7.57 -7.17 -5.55
C GLU A 42 6.59 -7.19 -6.73
N LYS A 43 5.29 -7.35 -6.47
CA LYS A 43 4.20 -7.37 -7.47
C LYS A 43 3.03 -6.47 -7.09
N VAL A 44 3.27 -5.38 -6.35
CA VAL A 44 2.23 -4.49 -5.83
C VAL A 44 1.39 -3.84 -6.95
N ASP A 45 1.98 -3.62 -8.12
CA ASP A 45 1.28 -3.18 -9.33
C ASP A 45 0.30 -4.25 -9.85
N GLY A 46 0.71 -5.51 -9.87
CA GLY A 46 -0.14 -6.66 -10.19
C GLY A 46 -1.27 -6.86 -9.18
N ASP A 47 -0.99 -6.69 -7.89
CA ASP A 47 -2.00 -6.74 -6.83
C ASP A 47 -3.05 -5.62 -7.00
N HIS A 48 -2.61 -4.39 -7.26
CA HIS A 48 -3.49 -3.26 -7.61
C HIS A 48 -4.32 -3.58 -8.86
N ASN A 49 -3.69 -4.05 -9.93
CA ASN A 49 -4.37 -4.35 -11.19
C ASN A 49 -5.39 -5.49 -11.06
N LYS A 50 -5.16 -6.47 -10.16
CA LYS A 50 -6.13 -7.51 -9.83
C LYS A 50 -7.39 -6.89 -9.21
N ILE A 51 -7.23 -6.04 -8.21
CA ILE A 51 -8.37 -5.37 -7.55
C ILE A 51 -9.07 -4.41 -8.52
N TRP A 52 -8.31 -3.63 -9.29
CA TRP A 52 -8.82 -2.70 -10.30
C TRP A 52 -9.69 -3.43 -11.35
N LYS A 53 -9.25 -4.60 -11.84
CA LYS A 53 -10.05 -5.44 -12.75
C LYS A 53 -11.31 -6.00 -12.10
N LEU A 54 -11.22 -6.46 -10.85
CA LEU A 54 -12.39 -6.93 -10.10
C LEU A 54 -13.44 -5.83 -9.89
N GLN A 55 -13.03 -4.56 -9.92
CA GLN A 55 -13.91 -3.40 -9.81
C GLN A 55 -14.28 -2.80 -11.17
N SER A 56 -14.07 -3.54 -12.28
CA SER A 56 -14.38 -3.09 -13.64
C SER A 56 -13.69 -1.78 -14.04
N GLY A 57 -12.47 -1.56 -13.54
CA GLY A 57 -11.70 -0.35 -13.80
C GLY A 57 -11.32 -0.17 -15.27
N ASN A 58 -11.30 1.08 -15.73
CA ASN A 58 -10.94 1.49 -17.10
C ASN A 58 -9.84 2.57 -17.18
N LEU A 59 -9.57 3.28 -16.07
CA LEU A 59 -8.51 4.26 -15.92
C LEU A 59 -7.72 3.97 -14.63
N GLY A 60 -6.40 4.14 -14.66
CA GLY A 60 -5.54 3.98 -13.48
C GLY A 60 -4.86 2.61 -13.32
N GLU A 61 -4.60 1.90 -14.41
CA GLU A 61 -3.77 0.69 -14.41
C GLU A 61 -2.33 0.99 -13.94
N GLY A 62 -1.81 0.17 -13.04
CA GLY A 62 -0.41 0.22 -12.61
C GLY A 62 0.51 -0.37 -13.67
N LYS A 63 1.59 0.34 -13.99
CA LYS A 63 2.54 -0.04 -15.06
C LYS A 63 3.90 -0.55 -14.54
N GLY A 64 4.03 -0.68 -13.23
CA GLY A 64 5.28 -1.09 -12.59
C GLY A 64 5.31 -0.74 -11.11
N VAL A 65 6.33 -1.24 -10.44
CA VAL A 65 6.65 -0.93 -9.04
C VAL A 65 7.61 0.25 -9.00
N MET A 66 7.34 1.23 -8.13
CA MET A 66 8.23 2.36 -7.92
C MET A 66 9.59 1.91 -7.36
N SER A 67 10.65 2.52 -7.87
CA SER A 67 11.97 2.48 -7.24
C SER A 67 11.97 3.21 -5.89
N GLU A 68 12.98 2.95 -5.06
CA GLU A 68 13.15 3.66 -3.79
C GLU A 68 13.26 5.19 -3.96
N ALA A 69 13.91 5.64 -5.04
CA ALA A 69 14.05 7.05 -5.35
C ALA A 69 12.70 7.70 -5.70
N GLU A 70 11.91 7.04 -6.56
CA GLU A 70 10.55 7.50 -6.91
C GLU A 70 9.64 7.51 -5.69
N GLN A 71 9.72 6.48 -4.84
CA GLN A 71 8.94 6.42 -3.61
C GLN A 71 9.33 7.56 -2.65
N LYS A 72 10.62 7.85 -2.48
CA LYS A 72 11.09 8.95 -1.62
C LYS A 72 10.61 10.31 -2.14
N GLU A 73 10.66 10.52 -3.46
CA GLU A 73 10.17 11.74 -4.07
C GLU A 73 8.66 11.91 -3.87
N LEU A 74 7.88 10.84 -4.07
CA LEU A 74 6.45 10.85 -3.81
C LEU A 74 6.13 11.20 -2.35
N ILE A 75 6.85 10.61 -1.41
CA ILE A 75 6.71 10.88 0.03
C ILE A 75 6.90 12.37 0.33
N ASN A 76 7.97 12.95 -0.21
CA ASN A 76 8.29 14.36 -0.03
C ASN A 76 7.19 15.26 -0.61
N GLN A 77 6.76 14.99 -1.84
CA GLN A 77 5.78 15.80 -2.55
C GLN A 77 4.39 15.75 -1.91
N VAL A 78 3.94 14.56 -1.54
CA VAL A 78 2.54 14.32 -1.17
C VAL A 78 2.30 14.57 0.30
N PHE A 79 3.26 14.20 1.15
CA PHE A 79 3.01 14.10 2.56
C PHE A 79 3.95 14.92 3.45
N MET A 80 5.19 15.22 3.03
CA MET A 80 6.05 16.11 3.82
C MET A 80 5.72 17.59 3.59
N ASN A 81 5.22 17.95 2.40
CA ASN A 81 4.82 19.32 2.07
C ASN A 81 3.39 19.68 2.49
N LYS A 82 2.57 18.71 2.92
CA LYS A 82 1.25 18.94 3.50
C LYS A 82 1.31 18.45 4.93
N GLY A 83 0.99 19.28 5.93
CA GLY A 83 1.03 18.93 7.36
C GLY A 83 0.02 17.85 7.80
N THR A 84 -0.14 16.77 7.02
CA THR A 84 -1.17 15.74 7.11
C THR A 84 -0.57 14.38 7.44
N TYR A 85 0.44 14.33 8.31
CA TYR A 85 0.89 13.08 8.92
C TYR A 85 0.27 12.94 10.31
N SER A 86 -0.86 12.23 10.37
CA SER A 86 -1.38 11.62 11.60
C SER A 86 -1.38 10.11 11.39
N GLY A 87 -0.36 9.45 11.93
CA GLY A 87 -0.14 8.02 11.77
C GLY A 87 1.33 7.70 11.99
N SER A 88 1.63 7.12 13.15
CA SER A 88 2.97 6.87 13.66
C SER A 88 3.80 5.96 12.74
N LYS A 89 5.00 6.46 12.40
CA LYS A 89 6.17 5.75 11.85
C LYS A 89 6.18 5.50 10.34
N LEU A 90 6.98 6.31 9.65
CA LEU A 90 7.50 6.04 8.32
C LEU A 90 8.45 4.82 8.38
N ILE A 91 8.14 3.76 7.64
CA ILE A 91 9.05 2.63 7.37
C ILE A 91 9.82 2.89 6.05
N ALA A 92 10.09 4.15 5.72
CA ALA A 92 10.98 4.53 4.63
C ALA A 92 12.24 5.13 5.26
N GLY A 93 13.07 4.26 5.80
CA GLY A 93 14.24 4.66 6.57
C GLY A 93 15.00 3.46 7.15
N GLY A 94 15.10 2.37 6.41
CA GLY A 94 16.10 1.33 6.67
C GLY A 94 17.48 1.80 6.20
N GLY A 95 17.97 2.88 6.79
CA GLY A 95 19.29 3.44 6.53
C GLY A 95 19.94 3.74 7.87
N GLN A 96 20.90 2.90 8.25
CA GLN A 96 21.70 3.02 9.47
C GLN A 96 22.26 4.45 9.62
N THR A 97 22.01 5.06 10.77
CA THR A 97 22.76 6.24 11.20
C THR A 97 24.09 5.74 11.75
N ASN A 98 25.16 5.88 10.96
CA ASN A 98 26.51 5.81 11.50
C ASN A 98 26.72 7.00 12.43
N LYS A 99 27.01 6.71 13.69
CA LYS A 99 27.78 7.55 14.61
C LYS A 99 28.90 6.72 15.19
#